data_AF-A0A0A2WQZ6-F1
#
_entry.id   AF-A0A0A2WQZ6-F1
#
_cell.length_a   1.000
_cell.length_b   1.000
_cell.length_c   1.000
_cell.angle_alpha   90.00
_cell.angle_beta   90.00
_cell.angle_gamma   90.00
#
_symmetry.space_group_name_H-M   'P 1'
#
loop_
_entity.id
_entity.type
_entity.pdbx_description
1 polymer ?
#
loop_
_entity_poly.entity_id
_entity_poly.type
_entity_poly.pdbx_seq_one_letter_code
_entity_poly.pdbx_strand_id
1 'polypeptide(L)'
;MPLIVLSVLLQIACCVHAVRSGRPHFWIYIIIIGSFLGVAVYVFAEVMPNLHRDPVARRMAQGVRQKIDPEHGKRRAARELDIADTLENRRRLAEQSMASGDYQQALELFRKSMSGMYATDPVLMLGVAKAQFALGLPGESRRTLEDLIAANPTYRSSEGHLLYARSVEASGDIEKALEEYAAVVQDFTGEEARVRYAQLLQRRGHADRANAVFAETVKRASLAPKYYQRDQKAWVEIAKRALQETA
;
A
#
# COMPACT_ATOMS: atom_id res chain seq x y z
N MET A 1 14.54 25.22 -24.83
CA MET A 1 13.86 26.21 -23.96
C MET A 1 13.45 25.69 -22.57
N PRO A 2 12.78 24.53 -22.38
CA PRO A 2 12.29 24.13 -21.04
C PRO A 2 13.41 23.76 -20.05
N LEU A 3 14.53 23.19 -20.52
CA LEU A 3 15.67 22.84 -19.67
C LEU A 3 16.41 24.05 -19.10
N ILE A 4 16.41 25.18 -19.82
CA ILE A 4 17.05 26.43 -19.38
C ILE A 4 16.19 27.08 -18.29
N VAL A 5 14.86 27.10 -18.46
CA VAL A 5 13.93 27.61 -17.44
C VAL A 5 14.01 26.76 -16.17
N LEU A 6 14.08 25.43 -16.29
CA LEU A 6 14.26 24.53 -15.15
C LEU A 6 15.60 24.79 -14.44
N SER A 7 16.67 25.03 -15.20
CA SER A 7 18.00 25.36 -14.67
C SER A 7 17.98 26.65 -13.85
N VAL A 8 17.39 27.71 -14.42
CA VAL A 8 17.31 29.02 -13.76
C VAL A 8 16.46 28.94 -12.49
N LEU A 9 15.34 28.20 -12.51
CA LEU A 9 14.52 27.97 -11.32
C LEU A 9 15.31 27.23 -10.22
N LEU A 10 16.09 26.22 -10.59
CA LEU A 10 16.91 25.46 -9.65
C LEU A 10 18.03 26.31 -9.05
N GLN A 11 18.69 27.14 -9.87
CA GLN A 11 19.71 28.10 -9.42
C GLN A 11 19.14 29.13 -8.45
N ILE A 12 17.98 29.73 -8.76
CA ILE A 12 17.30 30.68 -7.88
C ILE A 12 16.95 30.01 -6.54
N ALA A 13 16.42 28.78 -6.56
CA ALA A 13 16.09 28.04 -5.35
C ALA A 13 17.34 27.78 -4.47
N CYS A 14 18.46 27.37 -5.08
CA CYS A 14 19.73 27.15 -4.37
C CYS A 14 20.33 28.45 -3.81
N CYS A 15 20.29 29.56 -4.57
CA CYS A 15 20.76 30.86 -4.09
C CYS A 15 19.92 31.36 -2.90
N VAL A 16 18.59 31.22 -2.96
CA VAL A 16 17.69 31.58 -1.86
C VAL A 16 17.98 30.74 -0.62
N HIS A 17 18.24 29.43 -0.78
CA HIS A 17 18.63 28.56 0.32
C HIS A 17 19.98 28.98 0.94
N ALA A 18 21.00 29.25 0.11
CA ALA A 18 22.32 29.68 0.58
C ALA A 18 22.25 30.96 1.43
N VAL A 19 21.43 31.94 1.02
CA VAL A 19 21.20 33.18 1.77
C VAL A 19 20.43 32.93 3.07
N ARG A 20 19.36 32.11 3.04
CA ARG A 20 18.57 31.80 4.24
C ARG A 20 19.33 30.98 5.28
N SER A 21 20.25 30.14 4.84
CA SER A 21 21.06 29.27 5.70
C SER A 21 22.31 29.96 6.26
N GLY A 22 22.49 31.27 6.01
CA GLY A 22 23.61 32.06 6.52
C GLY A 22 24.98 31.59 5.99
N ARG A 23 25.01 30.95 4.82
CA ARG A 23 26.22 30.35 4.27
C ARG A 23 27.11 31.42 3.62
N PRO A 24 28.45 31.21 3.58
CA PRO A 24 29.37 32.20 3.04
C PRO A 24 29.00 32.64 1.63
N HIS A 25 29.01 33.95 1.38
CA HIS A 25 28.56 34.54 0.11
C HIS A 25 29.32 34.04 -1.13
N PHE A 26 30.53 33.46 -0.98
CA PHE A 26 31.29 32.88 -2.09
C PHE A 26 30.54 31.75 -2.81
N TRP A 27 29.64 31.02 -2.12
CA TRP A 27 28.85 29.95 -2.74
C TRP A 27 27.88 30.46 -3.80
N ILE A 28 27.34 31.67 -3.61
CA ILE A 28 26.43 32.29 -4.57
C ILE A 28 27.16 32.55 -5.89
N TYR A 29 28.40 33.03 -5.82
CA TYR A 29 29.24 33.24 -7.00
C TYR A 29 29.58 31.93 -7.71
N ILE A 30 29.87 30.86 -6.97
CA ILE A 30 30.12 29.52 -7.54
C ILE A 30 28.89 28.97 -8.28
N ILE A 31 27.69 29.17 -7.72
CA ILE A 31 26.43 28.69 -8.33
C ILE A 31 26.10 29.46 -9.61
N ILE A 32 26.27 30.79 -9.59
CA ILE A 32 25.97 31.65 -10.74
C ILE A 32 26.96 31.43 -11.89
N ILE A 33 28.27 31.33 -11.58
CA ILE A 33 29.33 31.16 -12.59
C ILE A 33 29.36 29.71 -13.11
N GLY A 34 29.20 28.74 -12.21
CA GLY A 34 29.28 27.31 -12.54
C GLY A 34 28.01 26.72 -13.17
N SER A 35 26.91 27.49 -13.22
CA SER A 35 25.61 27.07 -13.76
C SER A 35 25.20 25.68 -13.25
N PHE A 36 24.95 24.69 -14.12
CA PHE A 36 24.60 23.32 -13.74
C PHE A 36 25.62 22.63 -12.84
N LEU A 37 26.91 22.84 -13.08
CA LEU A 37 27.98 22.21 -12.30
C LEU A 37 28.08 22.86 -10.91
N GLY A 38 27.88 24.17 -10.82
CA GLY A 38 27.83 24.90 -9.56
C GLY A 38 26.67 24.45 -8.66
N VAL A 39 25.49 24.23 -9.25
CA VAL A 39 24.34 23.68 -8.52
C VAL A 39 24.59 22.24 -8.06
N ALA A 40 25.14 21.37 -8.93
CA ALA A 40 25.44 19.99 -8.57
C ALA A 40 26.45 19.89 -7.43
N VAL A 41 27.55 20.67 -7.49
CA VAL A 41 28.57 20.70 -6.44
C VAL A 41 27.99 21.21 -5.12
N TYR A 42 27.16 22.27 -5.14
CA TYR A 42 26.53 22.79 -3.92
C TYR A 42 25.58 21.76 -3.27
N VAL A 43 24.77 21.06 -4.09
CA VAL A 43 23.86 20.02 -3.60
C VAL A 43 24.62 18.86 -2.97
N PHE A 44 25.70 18.39 -3.59
CA PHE A 44 26.50 17.27 -3.07
C PHE A 44 27.35 17.66 -1.85
N ALA A 45 27.99 18.85 -1.87
CA ALA A 45 28.90 19.27 -0.82
C ALA A 45 28.19 19.82 0.42
N GLU A 46 27.06 20.51 0.27
CA GLU A 46 26.46 21.30 1.36
C GLU A 46 25.05 20.82 1.76
N VAL A 47 24.25 20.34 0.80
CA VAL A 47 22.87 19.90 1.05
C VAL A 47 22.81 18.43 1.48
N MET A 48 23.54 17.54 0.80
CA MET A 48 23.57 16.10 1.10
C MET A 48 24.10 15.72 2.50
N PRO A 49 25.15 16.34 3.06
CA PRO A 49 25.60 16.03 4.43
C PRO A 49 24.64 16.52 5.51
N ASN A 50 23.88 17.59 5.27
CA ASN A 50 22.87 18.08 6.21
C ASN A 50 21.55 17.30 6.14
N LEU A 51 21.24 16.68 5.00
CA LEU A 51 20.07 15.81 4.82
C LEU A 51 20.11 14.53 5.67
N HIS A 52 21.30 14.07 6.06
CA HIS A 52 21.46 12.85 6.86
C HIS A 52 20.87 12.95 8.28
N ARG A 53 20.64 14.17 8.79
CA ARG A 53 20.12 14.44 10.14
C ARG A 53 18.60 14.67 10.21
N ASP A 54 17.91 14.75 9.08
CA ASP A 54 16.48 15.10 9.06
C ASP A 54 15.57 13.86 8.89
N PRO A 55 14.68 13.54 9.84
CA PRO A 55 13.76 12.39 9.75
C PRO A 55 12.84 12.41 8.54
N VAL A 56 12.50 13.61 8.03
CA VAL A 56 11.62 13.80 6.88
C VAL A 56 12.34 13.46 5.57
N ALA A 57 13.61 13.83 5.46
CA ALA A 57 14.45 13.50 4.31
C ALA A 57 14.69 11.99 4.19
N ARG A 58 14.87 11.28 5.32
CA ARG A 58 14.96 9.81 5.33
C ARG A 58 13.71 9.12 4.77
N ARG A 59 12.51 9.60 5.13
CA ARG A 59 11.24 9.04 4.60
C ARG A 59 11.06 9.32 3.11
N MET A 60 11.43 10.52 2.65
CA MET A 60 11.40 10.82 1.21
C MET A 60 12.43 10.00 0.44
N ALA A 61 13.65 9.84 0.96
CA ALA A 61 14.67 9.00 0.34
C ALA A 61 14.25 7.52 0.28
N GLN A 62 13.58 7.00 1.32
CA GLN A 62 13.01 5.65 1.29
C GLN A 62 11.90 5.50 0.25
N GLY A 63 10.99 6.48 0.13
CA GLY A 63 9.93 6.47 -0.87
C GLY A 63 10.46 6.60 -2.31
N VAL A 64 11.52 7.38 -2.53
CA VAL A 64 12.22 7.47 -3.82
C VAL A 64 12.99 6.19 -4.11
N ARG A 65 13.66 5.59 -3.11
CA ARG A 65 14.41 4.34 -3.27
C ARG A 65 13.50 3.14 -3.58
N GLN A 66 12.30 3.07 -2.99
CA GLN A 66 11.29 2.06 -3.35
C GLN A 66 10.76 2.21 -4.78
N LYS A 67 10.73 3.44 -5.32
CA LYS A 67 10.34 3.67 -6.72
C LYS A 67 11.46 3.36 -7.72
N ILE A 68 12.73 3.54 -7.32
CA ILE A 68 13.90 3.29 -8.16
C ILE A 68 14.32 1.82 -8.15
N ASP A 69 14.19 1.14 -7.01
CA ASP A 69 14.56 -0.27 -6.84
C ASP A 69 13.56 -0.99 -5.93
N PRO A 70 12.38 -1.36 -6.47
CA PRO A 70 11.34 -2.10 -5.74
C PRO A 70 11.86 -3.45 -5.20
N GLU A 71 12.84 -4.03 -5.91
CA GLU A 71 13.39 -5.36 -5.67
C GLU A 71 14.45 -5.40 -4.56
N HIS A 72 14.92 -4.25 -4.06
CA HIS A 72 15.98 -4.22 -3.04
C HIS A 72 15.59 -5.00 -1.77
N GLY A 73 14.34 -4.85 -1.32
CA GLY A 73 13.81 -5.54 -0.14
C GLY A 73 13.77 -7.06 -0.34
N LYS A 74 13.27 -7.50 -1.50
CA LYS A 74 13.21 -8.90 -1.89
C LYS A 74 14.60 -9.53 -2.00
N ARG A 75 15.55 -8.88 -2.68
CA ARG A 75 16.95 -9.36 -2.78
C ARG A 75 17.62 -9.49 -1.42
N ARG A 76 17.33 -8.58 -0.48
CA ARG A 76 17.86 -8.68 0.88
C ARG A 76 17.25 -9.87 1.62
N ALA A 77 15.93 -10.02 1.58
CA ALA A 77 15.25 -11.14 2.24
C ALA A 77 15.68 -12.50 1.66
N ALA A 78 15.92 -12.57 0.34
CA ALA A 78 16.43 -13.76 -0.32
C ALA A 78 17.82 -14.14 0.21
N ARG A 79 18.73 -13.16 0.31
CA ARG A 79 20.06 -13.40 0.91
C ARG A 79 19.98 -13.85 2.37
N GLU A 80 19.08 -13.27 3.16
CA GLU A 80 18.88 -13.68 4.56
C GLU A 80 18.38 -15.13 4.65
N LEU A 81 17.52 -15.55 3.72
CA LEU A 81 17.07 -16.94 3.61
C LEU A 81 18.19 -17.89 3.16
N ASP A 82 19.02 -17.49 2.20
CA ASP A 82 20.18 -18.28 1.75
C ASP A 82 21.20 -18.51 2.88
N ILE A 83 21.37 -17.52 3.77
CA ILE A 83 22.23 -17.63 4.95
C ILE A 83 21.63 -18.60 5.98
N ALA A 84 20.32 -18.51 6.21
CA ALA A 84 19.64 -19.34 7.18
C ALA A 84 18.18 -19.61 6.76
N ASP A 85 17.87 -20.87 6.52
CA ASP A 85 16.54 -21.31 6.12
C ASP A 85 15.60 -21.45 7.33
N THR A 86 15.18 -20.30 7.87
CA THR A 86 14.26 -20.22 9.01
C THR A 86 12.85 -19.84 8.57
N LEU A 87 11.84 -20.22 9.37
CA LEU A 87 10.44 -19.85 9.12
C LEU A 87 10.28 -18.32 8.95
N GLU A 88 10.92 -17.55 9.82
CA GLU A 88 10.84 -16.08 9.77
C GLU A 88 11.46 -15.51 8.50
N ASN A 89 12.60 -16.05 8.06
CA ASN A 89 13.24 -15.61 6.81
C ASN A 89 12.37 -15.97 5.59
N ARG A 90 11.75 -17.15 5.56
CA ARG A 90 10.81 -17.55 4.49
C ARG A 90 9.60 -16.62 4.47
N ARG A 91 9.01 -16.34 5.63
CA ARG A 91 7.86 -15.43 5.78
C ARG A 91 8.21 -14.03 5.29
N ARG A 92 9.37 -13.50 5.71
CA ARG A 92 9.85 -12.18 5.27
C ARG A 92 10.03 -12.11 3.76
N LEU A 93 10.65 -13.13 3.15
CA LEU A 93 10.79 -13.19 1.71
C LEU A 93 9.43 -13.30 1.00
N ALA A 94 8.48 -14.05 1.56
CA ALA A 94 7.12 -14.15 1.02
C ALA A 94 6.41 -12.79 1.05
N GLU A 95 6.50 -12.04 2.15
CA GLU A 95 5.94 -10.69 2.28
C GLU A 95 6.57 -9.70 1.30
N GLN A 96 7.90 -9.76 1.11
CA GLN A 96 8.56 -8.94 0.08
C GLN A 96 8.13 -9.34 -1.33
N SER A 97 7.92 -10.63 -1.57
CA SER A 97 7.44 -11.14 -2.86
C SER A 97 6.02 -10.63 -3.15
N MET A 98 5.12 -10.66 -2.16
CA MET A 98 3.79 -10.03 -2.25
C MET A 98 3.88 -8.54 -2.58
N ALA A 99 4.76 -7.80 -1.91
CA ALA A 99 4.92 -6.36 -2.14
C ALA A 99 5.49 -6.03 -3.53
N SER A 100 6.34 -6.90 -4.09
CA SER A 100 6.90 -6.77 -5.44
C SER A 100 5.95 -7.21 -6.55
N GLY A 101 4.84 -7.88 -6.22
CA GLY A 101 3.91 -8.47 -7.20
C GLY A 101 4.28 -9.89 -7.65
N ASP A 102 5.35 -10.49 -7.11
CA ASP A 102 5.68 -11.90 -7.34
C ASP A 102 4.85 -12.80 -6.42
N TYR A 103 3.55 -12.87 -6.70
CA TYR A 103 2.59 -13.61 -5.90
C TYR A 103 2.81 -15.13 -5.95
N GLN A 104 3.38 -15.64 -7.05
CA GLN A 104 3.68 -17.07 -7.19
C GLN A 104 4.78 -17.49 -6.23
N GLN A 105 5.88 -16.74 -6.18
CA GLN A 105 6.95 -17.02 -5.22
C GLN A 105 6.46 -16.88 -3.77
N ALA A 106 5.64 -15.86 -3.49
CA ALA A 106 5.04 -15.70 -2.17
C ALA A 106 4.22 -16.92 -1.76
N LEU A 107 3.35 -17.41 -2.65
CA LEU A 107 2.51 -18.59 -2.42
C LEU A 107 3.35 -19.83 -2.11
N GLU A 108 4.40 -20.08 -2.88
CA GLU A 108 5.30 -21.22 -2.65
C GLU A 108 6.01 -21.13 -1.30
N LEU A 109 6.50 -19.95 -0.92
CA LEU A 109 7.18 -19.74 0.36
C LEU A 109 6.25 -19.90 1.56
N PHE A 110 5.01 -19.40 1.47
CA PHE A 110 4.02 -19.62 2.51
C PHE A 110 3.66 -21.11 2.63
N ARG A 111 3.39 -21.79 1.51
CA ARG A 111 3.07 -23.24 1.52
C ARG A 111 4.22 -24.09 2.07
N LYS A 112 5.47 -23.82 1.67
CA LYS A 112 6.66 -24.52 2.22
C LYS A 112 6.83 -24.28 3.72
N SER A 113 6.38 -23.14 4.21
CA SER A 113 6.40 -22.79 5.64
C SER A 113 5.29 -23.51 6.43
N MET A 114 4.21 -23.93 5.79
CA MET A 114 3.10 -24.68 6.41
C MET A 114 3.41 -26.17 6.55
N SER A 115 4.36 -26.51 7.41
CA SER A 115 4.73 -27.92 7.68
C SER A 115 4.88 -28.19 9.17
N GLY A 116 4.70 -29.46 9.55
CA GLY A 116 4.76 -29.90 10.95
C GLY A 116 3.80 -29.12 11.84
N MET A 117 4.33 -28.49 12.89
CA MET A 117 3.55 -27.70 13.85
C MET A 117 2.95 -26.40 13.28
N TYR A 118 3.42 -25.94 12.11
CA TYR A 118 2.93 -24.71 11.46
C TYR A 118 1.90 -24.97 10.37
N ALA A 119 1.44 -26.21 10.21
CA ALA A 119 0.49 -26.59 9.15
C ALA A 119 -0.82 -25.79 9.20
N THR A 120 -1.27 -25.42 10.39
CA THR A 120 -2.49 -24.62 10.61
C THR A 120 -2.19 -23.25 11.20
N ASP A 121 -0.96 -22.74 11.04
CA ASP A 121 -0.60 -21.42 11.54
C ASP A 121 -1.45 -20.34 10.85
N PRO A 122 -2.17 -19.49 11.61
CA PRO A 122 -3.13 -18.57 11.03
C PRO A 122 -2.49 -17.47 10.17
N VAL A 123 -1.24 -17.07 10.46
CA VAL A 123 -0.53 -16.04 9.70
C VAL A 123 -0.12 -16.60 8.34
N LEU A 124 0.41 -17.82 8.31
CA LEU A 124 0.79 -18.49 7.05
C LEU A 124 -0.43 -18.79 6.18
N MET A 125 -1.51 -19.33 6.75
CA MET A 125 -2.74 -19.61 6.02
C MET A 125 -3.34 -18.34 5.41
N LEU A 126 -3.37 -17.23 6.16
CA LEU A 126 -3.79 -15.93 5.62
C LEU A 126 -2.86 -15.43 4.51
N GLY A 127 -1.55 -15.66 4.63
CA GLY A 127 -0.57 -15.38 3.58
C GLY A 127 -0.83 -16.16 2.29
N VAL A 128 -1.12 -17.46 2.39
CA VAL A 128 -1.51 -18.30 1.26
C VAL A 128 -2.77 -17.77 0.58
N ALA A 129 -3.82 -17.46 1.35
CA ALA A 129 -5.07 -16.93 0.80
C ALA A 129 -4.86 -15.60 0.06
N LYS A 130 -4.08 -14.68 0.65
CA LYS A 130 -3.73 -13.40 0.00
C LYS A 130 -3.01 -13.61 -1.33
N ALA A 131 -2.04 -14.52 -1.38
CA ALA A 131 -1.29 -14.83 -2.58
C ALA A 131 -2.17 -15.48 -3.66
N GLN A 132 -3.02 -16.45 -3.29
CA GLN A 132 -3.99 -17.07 -4.20
C GLN A 132 -4.96 -16.07 -4.80
N PHE A 133 -5.52 -15.17 -3.98
CA PHE A 133 -6.42 -14.14 -4.48
C PHE A 133 -5.72 -13.19 -5.45
N ALA A 134 -4.47 -12.79 -5.15
CA ALA A 134 -3.67 -11.94 -6.02
C ALA A 134 -3.29 -12.62 -7.36
N LEU A 135 -3.17 -13.95 -7.37
CA LEU A 135 -2.96 -14.77 -8.58
C LEU A 135 -4.24 -14.98 -9.40
N GLY A 136 -5.39 -14.46 -8.97
CA GLY A 136 -6.66 -14.69 -9.66
C GLY A 136 -7.26 -16.07 -9.40
N LEU A 137 -6.94 -16.68 -8.25
CA LEU A 137 -7.48 -17.97 -7.79
C LEU A 137 -8.47 -17.78 -6.62
N PRO A 138 -9.62 -17.09 -6.83
CA PRO A 138 -10.52 -16.73 -5.73
C PRO A 138 -11.16 -17.95 -5.06
N GLY A 139 -11.43 -19.01 -5.82
CA GLY A 139 -11.98 -20.26 -5.27
C GLY A 139 -11.01 -20.98 -4.34
N GLU A 140 -9.70 -20.97 -4.64
CA GLU A 140 -8.69 -21.51 -3.73
C GLU A 140 -8.53 -20.63 -2.48
N SER A 141 -8.46 -19.31 -2.67
CA SER A 141 -8.39 -18.34 -1.56
C SER A 141 -9.56 -18.52 -0.59
N ARG A 142 -10.78 -18.67 -1.12
CA ARG A 142 -11.99 -18.94 -0.32
C ARG A 142 -11.82 -20.20 0.52
N ARG A 143 -11.40 -21.33 -0.08
CA ARG A 143 -11.21 -22.59 0.65
C ARG A 143 -10.15 -22.47 1.74
N THR A 144 -9.01 -21.85 1.45
CA THR A 144 -7.96 -21.63 2.46
C THR A 144 -8.44 -20.75 3.62
N LEU A 145 -9.31 -19.77 3.37
CA LEU A 145 -9.92 -18.95 4.43
C LEU A 145 -10.97 -19.72 5.24
N GLU A 146 -11.76 -20.58 4.61
CA GLU A 146 -12.69 -21.50 5.29
C GLU A 146 -11.91 -22.46 6.21
N ASP A 147 -10.82 -23.06 5.71
CA ASP A 147 -9.91 -23.90 6.49
C ASP A 147 -9.26 -23.13 7.65
N LEU A 148 -8.85 -21.88 7.42
CA LEU A 148 -8.27 -21.00 8.44
C LEU A 148 -9.26 -20.77 9.58
N ILE A 149 -10.53 -20.45 9.26
CA ILE A 149 -11.59 -20.22 10.24
C ILE A 149 -11.87 -21.49 11.03
N ALA A 150 -11.94 -22.65 10.35
CA ALA A 150 -12.20 -23.94 10.99
C ALA A 150 -11.07 -24.37 11.93
N ALA A 151 -9.82 -24.21 11.50
CA ALA A 151 -8.64 -24.59 12.29
C ALA A 151 -8.31 -23.59 13.42
N ASN A 152 -8.69 -22.32 13.26
CA ASN A 152 -8.38 -21.25 14.22
C ASN A 152 -9.63 -20.43 14.62
N PRO A 153 -10.61 -21.01 15.36
CA PRO A 153 -11.88 -20.34 15.66
C PRO A 153 -11.77 -19.04 16.47
N THR A 154 -10.66 -18.82 17.17
CA THR A 154 -10.38 -17.62 17.97
C THR A 154 -9.58 -16.57 17.21
N TYR A 155 -9.01 -16.91 16.06
CA TYR A 155 -8.25 -15.97 15.24
C TYR A 155 -9.19 -14.94 14.60
N ARG A 156 -8.83 -13.67 14.71
CA ARG A 156 -9.60 -12.55 14.16
C ARG A 156 -8.68 -11.66 13.35
N SER A 157 -9.04 -11.45 12.09
CA SER A 157 -8.33 -10.56 11.18
C SER A 157 -9.35 -9.80 10.34
N SER A 158 -9.43 -8.48 10.53
CA SER A 158 -10.32 -7.61 9.76
C SER A 158 -10.00 -7.69 8.26
N GLU A 159 -8.72 -7.75 7.92
CA GLU A 159 -8.25 -7.92 6.55
C GLU A 159 -8.61 -9.31 6.00
N GLY A 160 -8.48 -10.37 6.81
CA GLY A 160 -8.88 -11.72 6.42
C GLY A 160 -10.38 -11.83 6.15
N HIS A 161 -11.21 -11.17 6.97
CA HIS A 161 -12.66 -11.17 6.80
C HIS A 161 -13.07 -10.44 5.51
N LEU A 162 -12.47 -9.28 5.23
CA LEU A 162 -12.67 -8.59 3.95
C LEU A 162 -12.18 -9.41 2.75
N LEU A 163 -11.02 -10.08 2.87
CA LEU A 163 -10.50 -10.95 1.82
C LEU A 163 -11.45 -12.12 1.53
N TYR A 164 -12.09 -12.67 2.57
CA TYR A 164 -13.06 -13.74 2.42
C TYR A 164 -14.29 -13.26 1.63
N ALA A 165 -14.90 -12.13 2.02
CA ALA A 165 -16.03 -11.55 1.26
C ALA A 165 -15.67 -11.31 -0.22
N ARG A 166 -14.47 -10.77 -0.49
CA ARG A 166 -13.94 -10.59 -1.85
C ARG A 166 -13.73 -11.90 -2.60
N SER A 167 -13.24 -12.93 -1.92
CA SER A 167 -13.02 -14.27 -2.50
C SER A 167 -14.34 -14.95 -2.85
N VAL A 168 -15.35 -14.81 -1.99
CA VAL A 168 -16.71 -15.32 -2.22
C VAL A 168 -17.35 -14.61 -3.43
N GLU A 169 -17.28 -13.27 -3.48
CA GLU A 169 -17.76 -12.46 -4.60
C GLU A 169 -17.10 -12.89 -5.92
N ALA A 170 -15.77 -12.97 -5.94
CA ALA A 170 -15.01 -13.33 -7.13
C ALA A 170 -15.19 -14.80 -7.55
N SER A 171 -15.66 -15.66 -6.65
CA SER A 171 -16.05 -17.05 -6.97
C SER A 171 -17.47 -17.17 -7.54
N GLY A 172 -18.23 -16.07 -7.59
CA GLY A 172 -19.56 -16.01 -8.20
C GLY A 172 -20.74 -16.26 -7.25
N ASP A 173 -20.48 -16.49 -5.96
CA ASP A 173 -21.51 -16.74 -4.94
C ASP A 173 -21.98 -15.42 -4.32
N ILE A 174 -22.87 -14.75 -5.04
CA ILE A 174 -23.10 -13.31 -4.82
C ILE A 174 -24.03 -13.04 -3.64
N GLU A 175 -25.00 -13.91 -3.39
CA GLU A 175 -25.87 -13.82 -2.21
C GLU A 175 -25.02 -13.93 -0.94
N LYS A 176 -24.15 -14.96 -0.88
CA LYS A 176 -23.21 -15.10 0.23
C LYS A 176 -22.27 -13.89 0.32
N ALA A 177 -21.77 -13.38 -0.80
CA ALA A 177 -20.91 -12.20 -0.79
C ALA A 177 -21.60 -10.98 -0.15
N LEU A 178 -22.88 -10.75 -0.44
CA LEU A 178 -23.67 -9.66 0.17
C LEU A 178 -23.78 -9.82 1.69
N GLU A 179 -24.04 -11.04 2.17
CA GLU A 179 -24.09 -11.35 3.60
C GLU A 179 -22.74 -11.08 4.28
N GLU A 180 -21.65 -11.61 3.71
CA GLU A 180 -20.30 -11.45 4.26
C GLU A 180 -19.87 -9.98 4.25
N TYR A 181 -20.13 -9.23 3.19
CA TYR A 181 -19.84 -7.80 3.15
C TYR A 181 -20.66 -7.01 4.19
N ALA A 182 -21.94 -7.36 4.39
CA ALA A 182 -22.77 -6.73 5.40
C ALA A 182 -22.21 -6.95 6.82
N ALA A 183 -21.68 -8.14 7.11
CA ALA A 183 -20.99 -8.43 8.36
C ALA A 183 -19.67 -7.67 8.49
N VAL A 184 -18.82 -7.67 7.46
CA VAL A 184 -17.51 -6.99 7.46
C VAL A 184 -17.66 -5.49 7.70
N VAL A 185 -18.67 -4.84 7.10
CA VAL A 185 -18.88 -3.39 7.21
C VAL A 185 -19.12 -2.90 8.64
N GLN A 186 -19.62 -3.76 9.53
CA GLN A 186 -19.87 -3.41 10.93
C GLN A 186 -18.57 -3.14 11.69
N ASP A 187 -17.56 -3.99 11.49
CA ASP A 187 -16.32 -3.97 12.29
C ASP A 187 -15.10 -3.41 11.53
N PHE A 188 -15.18 -3.31 10.20
CA PHE A 188 -14.05 -2.86 9.39
C PHE A 188 -13.83 -1.34 9.51
N THR A 189 -12.59 -0.95 9.86
CA THR A 189 -12.21 0.44 10.16
C THR A 189 -12.02 1.31 8.91
N GLY A 190 -11.68 0.71 7.77
CA GLY A 190 -11.50 1.39 6.48
C GLY A 190 -12.80 1.56 5.69
N GLU A 191 -12.74 2.33 4.60
CA GLU A 191 -13.90 2.55 3.72
C GLU A 191 -13.98 1.53 2.58
N GLU A 192 -12.93 0.74 2.34
CA GLU A 192 -12.92 -0.29 1.28
C GLU A 192 -14.11 -1.24 1.37
N ALA A 193 -14.39 -1.78 2.57
CA ALA A 193 -15.48 -2.71 2.77
C ALA A 193 -16.84 -2.09 2.40
N ARG A 194 -17.12 -0.85 2.85
CA ARG A 194 -18.37 -0.13 2.57
C ARG A 194 -18.54 0.14 1.09
N VAL A 195 -17.48 0.62 0.43
CA VAL A 195 -17.52 0.94 -0.99
C VAL A 195 -17.73 -0.30 -1.84
N ARG A 196 -17.01 -1.40 -1.57
CA ARG A 196 -17.21 -2.67 -2.29
C ARG A 196 -18.60 -3.24 -2.10
N TYR A 197 -19.11 -3.20 -0.86
CA TYR A 197 -20.47 -3.62 -0.55
C TYR A 197 -21.51 -2.82 -1.34
N ALA A 198 -21.39 -1.49 -1.33
CA ALA A 198 -22.27 -0.60 -2.08
C ALA A 198 -22.20 -0.85 -3.60
N GLN A 199 -21.01 -1.06 -4.15
CA GLN A 199 -20.84 -1.42 -5.57
C GLN A 199 -21.52 -2.77 -5.89
N LEU A 200 -21.42 -3.75 -5.00
CA LEU A 200 -22.10 -5.04 -5.19
C LEU A 200 -23.61 -4.89 -5.14
N LEU A 201 -24.14 -4.12 -4.19
CA LEU A 201 -25.57 -3.78 -4.09
C LEU A 201 -26.06 -3.09 -5.38
N GLN A 202 -25.30 -2.12 -5.89
CA GLN A 202 -25.64 -1.39 -7.10
C GLN A 202 -25.71 -2.33 -8.31
N ARG A 203 -24.72 -3.21 -8.50
CA ARG A 203 -24.73 -4.21 -9.58
C ARG A 203 -25.88 -5.22 -9.48
N ARG A 204 -26.45 -5.39 -8.28
CA ARG A 204 -27.60 -6.28 -8.03
C ARG A 204 -28.95 -5.56 -8.08
N GLY A 205 -28.98 -4.29 -8.49
CA GLY A 205 -30.21 -3.51 -8.64
C GLY A 205 -30.72 -2.88 -7.34
N HIS A 206 -29.97 -2.99 -6.23
CA HIS A 206 -30.34 -2.36 -4.96
C HIS A 206 -29.79 -0.92 -4.87
N ALA A 207 -30.16 -0.08 -5.86
CA ALA A 207 -29.61 1.27 -6.01
C ALA A 207 -29.81 2.16 -4.78
N ASP A 208 -31.01 2.17 -4.19
CA ASP A 208 -31.31 3.00 -3.01
C ASP A 208 -30.42 2.63 -1.81
N ARG A 209 -30.23 1.33 -1.58
CA ARG A 209 -29.35 0.82 -0.52
C ARG A 209 -27.89 1.15 -0.81
N ALA A 210 -27.44 0.97 -2.05
CA ALA A 210 -26.08 1.32 -2.45
C ALA A 210 -25.80 2.82 -2.22
N ASN A 211 -26.71 3.69 -2.64
CA ASN A 211 -26.61 5.13 -2.49
C ASN A 211 -26.58 5.56 -1.01
N ALA A 212 -27.38 4.92 -0.16
CA ALA A 212 -27.32 5.15 1.28
C ALA A 212 -25.92 4.85 1.85
N VAL A 213 -25.32 3.71 1.48
CA VAL A 213 -23.98 3.32 1.94
C VAL A 213 -22.90 4.25 1.37
N PHE A 214 -22.99 4.65 0.10
CA PHE A 214 -22.04 5.62 -0.48
C PHE A 214 -22.13 6.98 0.20
N ALA A 215 -23.34 7.49 0.45
CA ALA A 215 -23.57 8.76 1.13
C ALA A 215 -23.02 8.73 2.58
N GLU A 216 -23.24 7.63 3.29
CA GLU A 216 -22.67 7.42 4.62
C GLU A 216 -21.13 7.44 4.59
N THR A 217 -20.53 6.75 3.63
CA THR A 217 -19.07 6.71 3.43
C THR A 217 -18.49 8.10 3.22
N VAL A 218 -19.10 8.91 2.34
CA VAL A 218 -18.66 10.28 2.08
C VAL A 218 -18.82 11.16 3.32
N LYS A 219 -19.96 11.06 4.02
CA LYS A 219 -20.23 11.80 5.26
C LYS A 219 -19.21 11.45 6.34
N ARG A 220 -18.99 10.17 6.62
CA ARG A 220 -18.03 9.68 7.61
C ARG A 220 -16.63 10.18 7.34
N ALA A 221 -16.16 10.06 6.09
CA ALA A 221 -14.85 10.57 5.70
C ALA A 221 -14.74 12.09 5.88
N SER A 222 -15.79 12.86 5.55
CA SER A 222 -15.77 14.33 5.70
C SER A 222 -15.61 14.80 7.15
N LEU A 223 -16.12 14.01 8.12
CA LEU A 223 -16.04 14.29 9.55
C LEU A 223 -14.74 13.75 10.19
N ALA A 224 -14.00 12.90 9.49
CA ALA A 224 -12.80 12.26 10.00
C ALA A 224 -11.57 13.20 9.95
N PRO A 225 -10.51 12.93 10.75
CA PRO A 225 -9.27 13.70 10.69
C PRO A 225 -8.59 13.70 9.30
N LYS A 226 -7.77 14.72 9.02
CA LYS A 226 -7.09 14.87 7.71
C LYS A 226 -6.25 13.66 7.28
N TYR A 227 -5.62 12.96 8.23
CA TYR A 227 -4.83 11.76 7.90
C TYR A 227 -5.74 10.65 7.35
N TYR A 228 -6.91 10.42 7.97
CA TYR A 228 -7.88 9.43 7.52
C TYR A 228 -8.44 9.78 6.14
N GLN A 229 -8.79 11.04 5.93
CA GLN A 229 -9.26 11.53 4.63
C GLN A 229 -8.23 11.29 3.51
N ARG A 230 -6.95 11.55 3.80
CA ARG A 230 -5.87 11.31 2.84
C ARG A 230 -5.72 9.83 2.52
N ASP A 231 -5.72 8.98 3.55
CA ASP A 231 -5.45 7.55 3.41
C ASP A 231 -6.64 6.81 2.75
N GLN A 232 -7.88 7.26 2.98
CA GLN A 232 -9.10 6.69 2.39
C GLN A 232 -9.58 7.42 1.11
N LYS A 233 -8.83 8.42 0.63
CA LYS A 233 -9.25 9.29 -0.49
C LYS A 233 -9.72 8.50 -1.71
N ALA A 234 -8.98 7.46 -2.10
CA ALA A 234 -9.31 6.66 -3.28
C ALA A 234 -10.72 6.03 -3.19
N TRP A 235 -11.06 5.47 -2.03
CA TRP A 235 -12.37 4.86 -1.78
C TRP A 235 -13.49 5.91 -1.73
N VAL A 236 -13.24 7.03 -1.07
CA VAL A 236 -14.21 8.14 -0.97
C VAL A 236 -14.53 8.74 -2.35
N GLU A 237 -13.53 8.87 -3.23
CA GLU A 237 -13.75 9.36 -4.59
C GLU A 237 -14.58 8.38 -5.44
N ILE A 238 -14.44 7.06 -5.23
CA ILE A 238 -15.32 6.08 -5.87
C ILE A 238 -16.77 6.28 -5.40
N ALA A 239 -16.99 6.44 -4.09
CA ALA A 239 -18.32 6.67 -3.53
C ALA A 239 -18.97 7.96 -4.06
N LYS A 240 -18.21 9.05 -4.16
CA LYS A 240 -18.71 10.32 -4.72
C LYS A 240 -19.11 10.19 -6.18
N ARG A 241 -18.30 9.51 -7.01
CA ARG A 241 -18.61 9.29 -8.42
C ARG A 241 -19.89 8.47 -8.59
N ALA A 242 -20.03 7.39 -7.83
CA ALA A 242 -21.22 6.55 -7.86
C ALA A 242 -22.51 7.35 -7.54
N LEU A 243 -22.46 8.25 -6.55
CA LEU A 243 -23.60 9.13 -6.22
C LEU A 243 -23.94 10.13 -7.34
N GLN A 244 -22.94 10.63 -8.07
CA GLN A 244 -23.15 11.54 -9.20
C GLN A 244 -23.76 10.84 -10.41
N GLU A 245 -23.43 9.57 -10.64
CA GLU A 245 -23.97 8.78 -11.75
C GLU A 245 -25.46 8.42 -11.55
N THR A 246 -25.95 8.47 -10.31
CA THR A 246 -27.35 8.17 -9.96
C THR A 246 -28.23 9.42 -9.77
N ALA A 247 -27.66 10.62 -9.83
CA ALA A 247 -28.35 11.90 -9.65
C ALA A 247 -28.83 12.47 -10.99
#